data_AF-A0A2D6PPV5-F1
#
_entry.id   AF-A0A2D6PPV5-F1
#
_cell.length_a   1.000
_cell.length_b   1.000
_cell.length_c   1.000
_cell.angle_alpha   90.00
_cell.angle_beta   90.00
_cell.angle_gamma   90.00
#
_symmetry.space_group_name_H-M   'P 1'
#
loop_
_entity.id
_entity.type
_entity.pdbx_description
1 polymer ?
#
loop_
_entity_poly.entity_id
_entity_poly.type
_entity_poly.pdbx_seq_one_letter_code
_entity_poly.pdbx_strand_id
1 'polypeptide(L)'
;RRRSDGVTAGGDEDLLGAVRTGTIDQRQRALYLLVQRRRHAEVAVALGELIAEGQPADHLKLALETLPLSPVDDVLPRLEALVGHEDPEVRQHAALAIAALDLDAAPVCLEKLEQDQDARGYVAGFLARGLLGDERVRPHLQRYVTDMTGKPRVLFDVALARLGDPAARARIGSILRYPDKVPTLFAWAARLLRRTGDPQMMFSLYGGFEHTTIVAWWRDPALLVDLTRGRPRPLVAPILRRSLALRGPRSRQLLLKALDGIASPWRGFGLQMLQSDGADKPLRAAEAFLGACRRSEKNGVTDWGLGYLAWRRLIRAGERERAARLLTEMNVPATTSPPEVRTFLERLGHLARSMTDAARVTLTFSHADHVINPGKRVVFIVRITLDAGGGGLGGGTGEPSPALFVNAVRDGKNRMLGAVSLPVRGILPGESCEVMLAVNAPDLVAGEYEIRATLSQKHAPRPVGESASVTRRVVSSR
;
A
#
# COMPACT_ATOMS: atom_id res chain seq x y z
N ARG A 1 28.52 -14.24 24.83
CA ARG A 1 29.13 -14.38 23.48
C ARG A 1 28.09 -14.93 22.51
N ARG A 2 27.25 -14.06 21.93
CA ARG A 2 26.45 -14.42 20.73
C ARG A 2 27.31 -14.03 19.53
N ARG A 3 27.68 -14.98 18.68
CA ARG A 3 28.30 -14.68 17.38
C ARG A 3 27.27 -13.85 16.60
N SER A 4 27.54 -12.58 16.40
CA SER A 4 26.83 -11.77 15.41
C SER A 4 27.28 -12.25 14.04
N ASP A 5 26.41 -12.97 13.32
CA ASP A 5 26.69 -13.46 11.97
C ASP A 5 27.09 -12.30 11.06
N GLY A 6 28.34 -12.36 10.60
CA GLY A 6 29.17 -11.27 10.09
C GLY A 6 28.82 -10.75 8.70
N VAL A 7 27.55 -10.58 8.37
CA VAL A 7 27.13 -9.82 7.18
C VAL A 7 26.87 -8.37 7.59
N THR A 8 27.92 -7.68 8.03
CA THR A 8 27.87 -6.23 8.27
C THR A 8 29.07 -5.56 7.61
N ALA A 9 28.79 -4.80 6.56
CA ALA A 9 29.69 -3.88 5.84
C ALA A 9 30.69 -4.46 4.81
N GLY A 10 30.41 -5.63 4.22
CA GLY A 10 31.13 -6.08 3.02
C GLY A 10 30.82 -5.24 1.78
N GLY A 11 31.78 -5.18 0.85
CA GLY A 11 31.62 -4.58 -0.48
C GLY A 11 30.58 -5.33 -1.32
N ASP A 12 30.21 -4.80 -2.49
CA ASP A 12 29.20 -5.46 -3.34
C ASP A 12 29.67 -6.85 -3.85
N GLU A 13 30.99 -7.06 -3.98
CA GLU A 13 31.58 -8.37 -4.25
C GLU A 13 31.39 -9.38 -3.11
N ASP A 14 31.52 -8.95 -1.85
CA ASP A 14 31.27 -9.83 -0.69
C ASP A 14 29.80 -10.25 -0.65
N LEU A 15 28.89 -9.35 -1.02
CA LEU A 15 27.47 -9.66 -1.12
C LEU A 15 27.21 -10.66 -2.25
N LEU A 16 27.79 -10.47 -3.44
CA LEU A 16 27.69 -11.44 -4.54
C LEU A 16 28.27 -12.80 -4.16
N GLY A 17 29.43 -12.83 -3.48
CA GLY A 17 30.01 -14.04 -2.91
C GLY A 17 29.06 -14.73 -1.94
N ALA A 18 28.44 -13.98 -1.03
CA ALA A 18 27.44 -14.49 -0.10
C ALA A 18 26.17 -15.02 -0.80
N VAL A 19 25.75 -14.45 -1.94
CA VAL A 19 24.65 -15.00 -2.75
C VAL A 19 25.02 -16.34 -3.37
N ARG A 20 26.28 -16.52 -3.80
CA ARG A 20 26.74 -17.75 -4.45
C ARG A 20 26.98 -18.89 -3.46
N THR A 21 27.64 -18.62 -2.34
CA THR A 21 28.19 -19.66 -1.46
C THR A 21 27.59 -19.66 -0.06
N GLY A 22 26.81 -18.65 0.31
CA GLY A 22 26.23 -18.54 1.65
C GLY A 22 25.10 -19.54 1.92
N THR A 23 24.64 -19.59 3.17
CA THR A 23 23.37 -20.24 3.55
C THR A 23 22.18 -19.51 2.93
N ILE A 24 20.99 -20.14 2.86
CA ILE A 24 19.77 -19.50 2.33
C ILE A 24 19.52 -18.13 2.99
N ASP A 25 19.64 -18.03 4.31
CA ASP A 25 19.49 -16.77 5.04
C ASP A 25 20.56 -15.72 4.66
N GLN A 26 21.81 -16.15 4.48
CA GLN A 26 22.90 -15.26 4.05
C GLN A 26 22.67 -14.75 2.63
N ARG A 27 22.23 -15.63 1.72
CA ARG A 27 21.87 -15.28 0.35
C ARG A 27 20.71 -14.31 0.31
N GLN A 28 19.64 -14.59 1.05
CA GLN A 28 18.47 -13.73 1.13
C GLN A 28 18.83 -12.35 1.67
N ARG A 29 19.65 -12.30 2.73
CA ARG A 29 20.14 -11.05 3.29
C ARG A 29 21.04 -10.30 2.31
N ALA A 30 21.91 -11.00 1.59
CA ALA A 30 22.80 -10.40 0.60
C ALA A 30 22.03 -9.82 -0.60
N LEU A 31 21.09 -10.57 -1.17
CA LEU A 31 20.18 -10.09 -2.23
C LEU A 31 19.40 -8.87 -1.75
N TYR A 32 18.83 -8.92 -0.55
CA TYR A 32 18.09 -7.79 0.01
C TYR A 32 18.98 -6.55 0.18
N LEU A 33 20.23 -6.71 0.63
CA LEU A 33 21.19 -5.62 0.73
C LEU A 33 21.59 -5.05 -0.63
N LEU A 34 21.81 -5.89 -1.65
CA LEU A 34 22.10 -5.45 -3.02
C LEU A 34 20.92 -4.65 -3.61
N VAL A 35 19.68 -5.13 -3.43
CA VAL A 35 18.45 -4.40 -3.80
C VAL A 35 18.37 -3.06 -3.06
N GLN A 36 18.60 -3.04 -1.75
CA GLN A 36 18.59 -1.81 -0.96
C GLN A 36 19.66 -0.80 -1.40
N ARG A 37 20.84 -1.30 -1.81
CA ARG A 37 21.94 -0.50 -2.37
C ARG A 37 21.71 -0.10 -3.82
N ARG A 38 20.61 -0.53 -4.45
CA ARG A 38 20.27 -0.29 -5.87
C ARG A 38 21.32 -0.81 -6.85
N ARG A 39 21.96 -1.91 -6.49
CA ARG A 39 22.93 -2.63 -7.33
C ARG A 39 22.20 -3.53 -8.32
N HIS A 40 21.37 -2.92 -9.18
CA HIS A 40 20.44 -3.66 -10.03
C HIS A 40 21.13 -4.60 -11.02
N ALA A 41 22.32 -4.22 -11.52
CA ALA A 41 23.12 -5.08 -12.39
C ALA A 41 23.62 -6.32 -11.63
N GLU A 42 24.12 -6.13 -10.41
CA GLU A 42 24.60 -7.21 -9.55
C GLU A 42 23.46 -8.13 -9.10
N VAL A 43 22.29 -7.56 -8.79
CA VAL A 43 21.08 -8.34 -8.50
C VAL A 43 20.67 -9.15 -9.73
N ALA A 44 20.67 -8.56 -10.93
CA ALA A 44 20.34 -9.29 -12.16
C ALA A 44 21.29 -10.46 -12.43
N VAL A 45 22.61 -10.26 -12.25
CA VAL A 45 23.61 -11.33 -12.36
C VAL A 45 23.34 -12.44 -11.34
N ALA A 46 23.17 -12.07 -10.06
CA ALA A 46 22.91 -13.02 -8.99
C ALA A 46 21.62 -13.82 -9.20
N LEU A 47 20.55 -13.17 -9.66
CA LEU A 47 19.29 -13.81 -10.00
C LEU A 47 19.42 -14.75 -11.20
N GLY A 48 20.17 -14.33 -12.23
CA GLY A 48 20.46 -15.17 -13.39
C GLY A 48 21.19 -16.46 -13.01
N GLU A 49 22.14 -16.38 -12.07
CA GLU A 49 22.86 -17.55 -11.54
C GLU A 49 21.94 -18.47 -10.72
N LEU A 50 21.08 -17.90 -9.87
CA LEU A 50 20.17 -18.70 -9.03
C LEU A 50 19.01 -19.34 -9.80
N ILE A 51 18.67 -18.81 -10.98
CA ILE A 51 17.60 -19.31 -11.86
C ILE A 51 18.16 -20.24 -12.97
N ALA A 52 19.47 -20.52 -12.95
CA ALA A 52 20.08 -21.46 -13.88
C ALA A 52 19.53 -22.88 -13.70
N GLU A 53 19.58 -23.68 -14.76
CA GLU A 53 19.15 -25.09 -14.73
C GLU A 53 19.93 -25.90 -13.69
N GLY A 54 19.25 -26.85 -13.03
CA GLY A 54 19.85 -27.75 -12.03
C GLY A 54 20.07 -27.14 -10.65
N GLN A 55 19.60 -25.91 -10.40
CA GLN A 55 19.67 -25.31 -9.06
C GLN A 55 18.70 -26.01 -8.07
N PRO A 56 19.10 -26.16 -6.80
CA PRO A 56 18.19 -26.61 -5.74
C PRO A 56 16.92 -25.75 -5.67
N ALA A 57 15.79 -26.39 -5.37
CA ALA A 57 14.49 -25.73 -5.32
C ALA A 57 14.47 -24.49 -4.40
N ASP A 58 15.18 -24.53 -3.28
CA ASP A 58 15.26 -23.39 -2.35
C ASP A 58 16.00 -22.18 -2.94
N HIS A 59 16.99 -22.40 -3.82
CA HIS A 59 17.66 -21.31 -4.54
C HIS A 59 16.71 -20.66 -5.54
N LEU A 60 15.96 -21.48 -6.29
CA LEU A 60 14.95 -21.02 -7.24
C LEU A 60 13.88 -20.19 -6.52
N LYS A 61 13.32 -20.70 -5.41
CA LYS A 61 12.32 -19.98 -4.61
C LYS A 61 12.83 -18.60 -4.17
N LEU A 62 14.05 -18.55 -3.62
CA LEU A 62 14.65 -17.29 -3.18
C LEU A 62 14.81 -16.30 -4.33
N ALA A 63 15.30 -16.76 -5.49
CA ALA A 63 15.48 -15.92 -6.66
C ALA A 63 14.15 -15.40 -7.21
N LEU A 64 13.14 -16.26 -7.30
CA LEU A 64 11.82 -15.90 -7.78
C LEU A 64 11.09 -14.91 -6.85
N GLU A 65 11.31 -14.97 -5.54
CA GLU A 65 10.79 -13.97 -4.61
C GLU A 65 11.49 -12.60 -4.72
N THR A 66 12.73 -12.57 -5.18
CA THR A 66 13.57 -11.37 -5.28
C THR A 66 13.57 -10.74 -6.68
N LEU A 67 13.25 -11.52 -7.72
CA LEU A 67 13.07 -11.08 -9.11
C LEU A 67 12.15 -9.86 -9.26
N PRO A 68 11.00 -9.77 -8.57
CA PRO A 68 10.13 -8.59 -8.64
C PRO A 68 10.78 -7.30 -8.11
N LEU A 69 11.97 -7.36 -7.52
CA LEU A 69 12.65 -6.18 -6.98
C LEU A 69 13.76 -5.68 -7.91
N SER A 70 13.96 -6.33 -9.06
CA SER A 70 15.02 -6.01 -10.02
C SER A 70 14.49 -5.93 -11.45
N PRO A 71 14.99 -4.99 -12.28
CA PRO A 71 14.77 -5.03 -13.72
C PRO A 71 15.65 -6.14 -14.31
N VAL A 72 15.04 -7.26 -14.72
CA VAL A 72 15.73 -8.30 -15.48
C VAL A 72 14.90 -8.55 -16.72
N ASP A 73 15.34 -8.00 -17.86
CA ASP A 73 14.56 -7.98 -19.09
C ASP A 73 14.62 -9.33 -19.85
N ASP A 74 15.57 -10.21 -19.52
CA ASP A 74 15.81 -11.49 -20.20
C ASP A 74 15.79 -12.69 -19.23
N VAL A 75 14.65 -12.88 -18.55
CA VAL A 75 14.40 -14.05 -17.68
C VAL A 75 13.18 -14.85 -18.10
N LEU A 76 12.35 -14.33 -19.01
CA LEU A 76 11.10 -14.98 -19.38
C LEU A 76 11.29 -16.45 -19.81
N PRO A 77 12.23 -16.81 -20.70
CA PRO A 77 12.39 -18.20 -21.12
C PRO A 77 12.73 -19.14 -19.94
N ARG A 78 13.52 -18.65 -18.98
CA ARG A 78 13.88 -19.43 -17.78
C ARG A 78 12.70 -19.57 -16.83
N LEU A 79 11.91 -18.51 -16.66
CA LEU A 79 10.69 -18.59 -15.84
C LEU A 79 9.66 -19.52 -16.45
N GLU A 80 9.50 -19.49 -17.77
CA GLU A 80 8.60 -20.40 -18.50
C GLU A 80 9.00 -21.87 -18.32
N ALA A 81 10.32 -22.17 -18.33
CA ALA A 81 10.81 -23.51 -18.01
C ALA A 81 10.45 -23.91 -16.57
N LEU A 82 10.58 -23.00 -15.61
CA LEU A 82 10.28 -23.25 -14.19
C LEU A 82 8.78 -23.44 -13.90
N VAL A 83 7.88 -22.98 -14.78
CA VAL A 83 6.46 -23.31 -14.70
C VAL A 83 6.21 -24.82 -14.89
N GLY A 84 7.12 -25.55 -15.55
CA GLY A 84 7.07 -27.01 -15.70
C GLY A 84 7.91 -27.80 -14.69
N HIS A 85 8.47 -27.13 -13.67
CA HIS A 85 9.38 -27.76 -12.70
C HIS A 85 8.69 -28.85 -11.86
N GLU A 86 9.41 -29.87 -11.41
CA GLU A 86 8.84 -30.98 -10.62
C GLU A 86 8.33 -30.55 -9.23
N ASP A 87 9.04 -29.65 -8.54
CA ASP A 87 8.62 -29.04 -7.27
C ASP A 87 7.45 -28.05 -7.48
N PRO A 88 6.26 -28.30 -6.91
CA PRO A 88 5.10 -27.41 -7.00
C PRO A 88 5.33 -26.01 -6.45
N GLU A 89 6.18 -25.84 -5.43
CA GLU A 89 6.50 -24.53 -4.90
C GLU A 89 7.32 -23.71 -5.89
N VAL A 90 8.24 -24.34 -6.63
CA VAL A 90 9.00 -23.68 -7.68
C VAL A 90 8.05 -23.21 -8.79
N ARG A 91 7.12 -24.06 -9.23
CA ARG A 91 6.08 -23.68 -10.22
C ARG A 91 5.24 -22.49 -9.75
N GLN A 92 4.78 -22.52 -8.50
CA GLN A 92 4.03 -21.42 -7.89
C GLN A 92 4.83 -20.10 -7.89
N HIS A 93 6.10 -20.14 -7.46
CA HIS A 93 6.93 -18.95 -7.41
C HIS A 93 7.25 -18.44 -8.82
N ALA A 94 7.44 -19.32 -9.79
CA ALA A 94 7.66 -18.96 -11.19
C ALA A 94 6.46 -18.23 -11.77
N ALA A 95 5.25 -18.76 -11.55
CA ALA A 95 4.00 -18.12 -11.98
C ALA A 95 3.84 -16.71 -11.38
N LEU A 96 4.10 -16.55 -10.08
CA LEU A 96 4.03 -15.24 -9.42
C LEU A 96 5.10 -14.27 -9.89
N ALA A 97 6.32 -14.75 -10.16
CA ALA A 97 7.41 -13.95 -10.68
C ALA A 97 7.11 -13.44 -12.09
N ILE A 98 6.58 -14.30 -12.96
CA ILE A 98 6.10 -13.94 -14.30
C ILE A 98 5.05 -12.82 -14.20
N ALA A 99 4.04 -12.99 -13.35
CA ALA A 99 3.01 -11.96 -13.13
C ALA A 99 3.59 -10.65 -12.56
N ALA A 100 4.64 -10.73 -11.74
CA ALA A 100 5.25 -9.55 -11.11
C ALA A 100 6.12 -8.74 -12.07
N LEU A 101 6.75 -9.43 -13.02
CA LEU A 101 7.48 -8.83 -14.13
C LEU A 101 6.55 -8.31 -15.22
N ASP A 102 5.28 -8.71 -15.19
CA ASP A 102 4.23 -8.08 -16.00
C ASP A 102 4.51 -8.29 -17.51
N LEU A 103 4.95 -9.50 -17.84
CA LEU A 103 5.45 -9.91 -19.16
C LEU A 103 4.28 -10.27 -20.08
N ASP A 104 4.17 -9.61 -21.24
CA ASP A 104 2.99 -9.71 -22.11
C ASP A 104 2.77 -11.13 -22.71
N ALA A 105 3.83 -11.93 -22.87
CA ALA A 105 3.75 -13.31 -23.36
C ALA A 105 3.37 -14.36 -22.29
N ALA A 106 3.30 -13.94 -21.02
CA ALA A 106 3.02 -14.80 -19.86
C ALA A 106 1.71 -15.59 -19.87
N PRO A 107 0.57 -15.13 -20.44
CA PRO A 107 -0.69 -15.83 -20.26
C PRO A 107 -0.68 -17.28 -20.78
N VAL A 108 0.04 -17.57 -21.86
CA VAL A 108 0.07 -18.90 -22.50
C VAL A 108 0.84 -19.92 -21.67
N CYS A 109 1.98 -19.55 -21.08
CA CYS A 109 2.74 -20.48 -20.24
C CYS A 109 2.00 -20.78 -18.92
N LEU A 110 1.26 -19.81 -18.40
CA LEU A 110 0.48 -19.97 -17.17
C LEU A 110 -0.77 -20.85 -17.35
N GLU A 111 -1.32 -20.97 -18.56
CA GLU A 111 -2.43 -21.90 -18.85
C GLU A 111 -2.05 -23.36 -18.59
N LYS A 112 -0.76 -23.71 -18.68
CA LYS A 112 -0.27 -25.06 -18.34
C LYS A 112 -0.54 -25.44 -16.88
N LEU A 113 -0.62 -24.45 -15.98
CA LEU A 113 -0.89 -24.69 -14.57
C LEU A 113 -2.36 -24.97 -14.28
N GLU A 114 -3.29 -24.72 -15.21
CA GLU A 114 -4.71 -25.07 -15.01
C GLU A 114 -4.94 -26.58 -14.90
N GLN A 115 -4.02 -27.38 -15.42
CA GLN A 115 -4.06 -28.85 -15.37
C GLN A 115 -3.07 -29.42 -14.36
N ASP A 116 -2.49 -28.56 -13.51
CA ASP A 116 -1.53 -28.98 -12.50
C ASP A 116 -2.18 -29.93 -11.48
N GLN A 117 -1.50 -31.03 -11.19
CA GLN A 117 -1.97 -32.03 -10.23
C GLN A 117 -1.81 -31.57 -8.77
N ASP A 118 -0.89 -30.64 -8.50
CA ASP A 118 -0.73 -30.02 -7.18
C ASP A 118 -1.58 -28.74 -7.11
N ALA A 119 -2.40 -28.65 -6.06
CA ALA A 119 -3.30 -27.51 -5.85
C ALA A 119 -2.56 -26.17 -5.78
N ARG A 120 -1.29 -26.13 -5.34
CA ARG A 120 -0.48 -24.89 -5.28
C ARG A 120 -0.17 -24.37 -6.68
N GLY A 121 0.23 -25.25 -7.60
CA GLY A 121 0.49 -24.89 -8.99
C GLY A 121 -0.79 -24.43 -9.69
N TYR A 122 -1.87 -25.20 -9.52
CA TYR A 122 -3.20 -24.88 -10.03
C TYR A 122 -3.67 -23.49 -9.59
N VAL A 123 -3.68 -23.22 -8.28
CA VAL A 123 -4.09 -21.93 -7.70
C VAL A 123 -3.15 -20.79 -8.15
N ALA A 124 -1.85 -21.05 -8.27
CA ALA A 124 -0.88 -20.05 -8.72
C ALA A 124 -1.10 -19.62 -10.17
N GLY A 125 -1.51 -20.54 -11.06
CA GLY A 125 -1.85 -20.23 -12.45
C GLY A 125 -2.97 -19.20 -12.57
N PHE A 126 -4.11 -19.44 -11.90
CA PHE A 126 -5.23 -18.48 -11.90
C PHE A 126 -4.82 -17.15 -11.27
N LEU A 127 -4.10 -17.19 -10.14
CA LEU A 127 -3.65 -15.99 -9.46
C LEU A 127 -2.74 -15.13 -10.35
N ALA A 128 -1.73 -15.74 -10.98
CA ALA A 128 -0.81 -15.06 -11.86
C ALA A 128 -1.51 -14.43 -13.07
N ARG A 129 -2.42 -15.18 -13.71
CA ARG A 129 -3.24 -14.67 -14.83
C ARG A 129 -4.16 -13.52 -14.42
N GLY A 130 -4.76 -13.60 -13.23
CA GLY A 130 -5.55 -12.52 -12.66
C GLY A 130 -4.74 -11.25 -12.40
N LEU A 131 -3.51 -11.40 -11.91
CA LEU A 131 -2.57 -10.28 -11.70
C LEU A 131 -2.15 -9.62 -13.03
N LEU A 132 -2.09 -10.38 -14.11
CA LEU A 132 -1.87 -9.88 -15.48
C LEU A 132 -3.13 -9.23 -16.08
N GLY A 133 -4.31 -9.51 -15.53
CA GLY A 133 -5.58 -8.93 -15.97
C GLY A 133 -6.45 -9.84 -16.84
N ASP A 134 -6.22 -11.16 -16.80
CA ASP A 134 -7.07 -12.13 -17.50
C ASP A 134 -8.43 -12.26 -16.81
N GLU A 135 -9.47 -11.69 -17.42
CA GLU A 135 -10.84 -11.72 -16.89
C GLU A 135 -11.42 -13.13 -16.77
N ARG A 136 -10.93 -14.10 -17.57
CA ARG A 136 -11.43 -15.48 -17.58
C ARG A 136 -11.26 -16.16 -16.23
N VAL A 137 -10.26 -15.75 -15.43
CA VAL A 137 -9.98 -16.35 -14.13
C VAL A 137 -10.81 -15.78 -12.98
N ARG A 138 -11.60 -14.72 -13.21
CA ARG A 138 -12.36 -14.05 -12.16
C ARG A 138 -13.22 -15.00 -11.31
N PRO A 139 -14.01 -15.93 -11.87
CA PRO A 139 -14.84 -16.82 -11.06
C PRO A 139 -14.00 -17.72 -10.13
N HIS A 140 -12.83 -18.16 -10.60
CA HIS A 140 -11.89 -18.95 -9.80
C HIS A 140 -11.32 -18.10 -8.66
N LEU A 141 -10.87 -16.88 -8.95
CA LEU A 141 -10.36 -15.96 -7.93
C LEU A 141 -11.42 -15.68 -6.85
N GLN A 142 -12.66 -15.38 -7.24
CA GLN A 142 -13.76 -15.12 -6.30
C GLN A 142 -14.12 -16.34 -5.45
N ARG A 143 -14.02 -17.55 -6.02
CA ARG A 143 -14.23 -18.79 -5.28
C ARG A 143 -13.17 -19.00 -4.20
N TYR A 144 -11.89 -18.87 -4.56
CA TYR A 144 -10.80 -19.20 -3.63
C TYR A 144 -10.50 -18.11 -2.61
N VAL A 145 -10.69 -16.84 -2.97
CA VAL A 145 -10.30 -15.71 -2.11
C VAL A 145 -10.86 -15.85 -0.70
N THR A 146 -12.11 -16.33 -0.55
CA THR A 146 -12.83 -16.49 0.72
C THR A 146 -12.16 -17.48 1.68
N ASP A 147 -11.52 -18.53 1.16
CA ASP A 147 -10.88 -19.56 1.97
C ASP A 147 -9.39 -19.25 2.26
N MET A 148 -8.81 -18.27 1.56
CA MET A 148 -7.41 -17.91 1.73
C MET A 148 -7.17 -17.02 2.96
N THR A 149 -6.01 -17.22 3.59
CA THR A 149 -5.51 -16.44 4.73
C THR A 149 -4.16 -15.79 4.39
N GLY A 150 -3.71 -14.82 5.21
CA GLY A 150 -2.35 -14.27 5.11
C GLY A 150 -1.96 -13.63 3.76
N LYS A 151 -0.70 -13.82 3.34
CA LYS A 151 -0.11 -13.25 2.09
C LYS A 151 -0.87 -13.68 0.82
N PRO A 152 -1.25 -14.96 0.63
CA PRO A 152 -2.02 -15.39 -0.54
C PRO A 152 -3.33 -14.62 -0.73
N ARG A 153 -4.15 -14.46 0.33
CA ARG A 153 -5.41 -13.69 0.28
C ARG A 153 -5.21 -12.30 -0.31
N VAL A 154 -4.14 -11.61 0.08
CA VAL A 154 -3.87 -10.28 -0.43
C VAL A 154 -3.53 -10.29 -1.91
N LEU A 155 -2.76 -11.26 -2.39
CA LEU A 155 -2.48 -11.38 -3.82
C LEU A 155 -3.76 -11.62 -4.62
N PHE A 156 -4.69 -12.43 -4.10
CA PHE A 156 -6.02 -12.60 -4.70
C PHE A 156 -6.79 -11.28 -4.74
N ASP A 157 -6.76 -10.49 -3.68
CA ASP A 157 -7.37 -9.14 -3.68
C ASP A 157 -6.68 -8.20 -4.68
N VAL A 158 -5.35 -8.28 -4.87
CA VAL A 158 -4.66 -7.51 -5.92
C VAL A 158 -5.13 -7.95 -7.31
N ALA A 159 -5.25 -9.25 -7.56
CA ALA A 159 -5.75 -9.78 -8.82
C ALA A 159 -7.20 -9.34 -9.08
N LEU A 160 -8.10 -9.50 -8.12
CA LEU A 160 -9.48 -9.02 -8.24
C LEU A 160 -9.55 -7.51 -8.46
N ALA A 161 -8.71 -6.73 -7.77
CA ALA A 161 -8.64 -5.28 -7.97
C ALA A 161 -8.09 -4.89 -9.36
N ARG A 162 -7.17 -5.69 -9.92
CA ARG A 162 -6.69 -5.58 -11.29
C ARG A 162 -7.81 -5.79 -12.29
N LEU A 163 -8.65 -6.79 -12.05
CA LEU A 163 -9.89 -7.07 -12.78
C LEU A 163 -11.01 -6.06 -12.42
N GLY A 164 -10.74 -5.02 -11.63
CA GLY A 164 -11.73 -3.97 -11.40
C GLY A 164 -12.79 -4.27 -10.34
N ASP A 165 -12.59 -5.25 -9.46
CA ASP A 165 -13.41 -5.44 -8.27
C ASP A 165 -13.28 -4.21 -7.33
N PRO A 166 -14.36 -3.45 -7.08
CA PRO A 166 -14.29 -2.22 -6.28
C PRO A 166 -13.96 -2.46 -4.81
N ALA A 167 -14.44 -3.58 -4.24
CA ALA A 167 -14.19 -3.91 -2.84
C ALA A 167 -12.71 -4.29 -2.63
N ALA A 168 -12.15 -5.06 -3.56
CA ALA A 168 -10.73 -5.40 -3.57
C ALA A 168 -9.85 -4.15 -3.73
N ARG A 169 -10.20 -3.22 -4.63
CA ARG A 169 -9.49 -1.92 -4.75
C ARG A 169 -9.49 -1.13 -3.45
N ALA A 170 -10.64 -1.07 -2.76
CA ALA A 170 -10.74 -0.40 -1.46
C ALA A 170 -9.84 -1.07 -0.41
N ARG A 171 -9.83 -2.41 -0.35
CA ARG A 171 -8.95 -3.19 0.54
C ARG A 171 -7.47 -2.95 0.23
N ILE A 172 -7.05 -3.01 -1.03
CA ILE A 172 -5.65 -2.76 -1.42
C ILE A 172 -5.22 -1.31 -1.13
N GLY A 173 -6.15 -0.36 -1.21
CA GLY A 173 -5.91 1.02 -0.77
C GLY A 173 -5.44 1.12 0.69
N SER A 174 -5.83 0.22 1.59
CA SER A 174 -5.31 0.24 2.97
C SER A 174 -3.85 -0.22 3.07
N ILE A 175 -3.39 -1.10 2.19
CA ILE A 175 -1.98 -1.53 2.14
C ILE A 175 -1.07 -0.37 1.73
N LEU A 176 -1.51 0.46 0.78
CA LEU A 176 -0.75 1.65 0.35
C LEU A 176 -0.52 2.66 1.48
N ARG A 177 -1.32 2.61 2.55
CA ARG A 177 -1.14 3.47 3.73
C ARG A 177 -0.08 2.97 4.71
N TYR A 178 0.33 1.70 4.61
CA TYR A 178 1.28 1.05 5.52
C TYR A 178 2.39 0.25 4.81
N PRO A 179 3.20 0.90 3.96
CA PRO A 179 4.27 0.25 3.20
C PRO A 179 5.31 -0.49 4.06
N ASP A 180 5.52 -0.04 5.29
CA ASP A 180 6.51 -0.58 6.22
C ASP A 180 6.13 -1.97 6.76
N LYS A 181 4.82 -2.26 6.83
CA LYS A 181 4.34 -3.53 7.37
C LYS A 181 4.54 -4.67 6.37
N VAL A 182 4.38 -4.41 5.07
CA VAL A 182 4.53 -5.43 4.04
C VAL A 182 5.07 -4.88 2.70
N PRO A 183 6.40 -4.78 2.54
CA PRO A 183 7.02 -4.20 1.34
C PRO A 183 6.64 -4.89 0.03
N THR A 184 6.52 -6.23 0.04
CA THR A 184 6.14 -7.00 -1.15
C THR A 184 4.70 -6.72 -1.58
N LEU A 185 3.75 -6.69 -0.64
CA LEU A 185 2.35 -6.35 -0.93
C LEU A 185 2.20 -4.89 -1.36
N PHE A 186 2.99 -3.98 -0.78
CA PHE A 186 3.07 -2.61 -1.26
C PHE A 186 3.56 -2.54 -2.71
N ALA A 187 4.59 -3.31 -3.09
CA ALA A 187 5.07 -3.34 -4.47
C ALA A 187 3.97 -3.81 -5.44
N TRP A 188 3.20 -4.83 -5.07
CA TRP A 188 2.02 -5.26 -5.83
C TRP A 188 0.93 -4.18 -5.92
N ALA A 189 0.61 -3.53 -4.80
CA ALA A 189 -0.37 -2.44 -4.77
C ALA A 189 0.09 -1.23 -5.61
N ALA A 190 1.39 -0.91 -5.60
CA ALA A 190 1.99 0.14 -6.39
C ALA A 190 1.98 -0.21 -7.89
N ARG A 191 2.28 -1.46 -8.27
CA ARG A 191 2.14 -1.94 -9.66
C ARG A 191 0.70 -1.89 -10.15
N LEU A 192 -0.24 -2.35 -9.32
CA LEU A 192 -1.65 -2.25 -9.61
C LEU A 192 -2.03 -0.80 -9.88
N LEU A 193 -1.65 0.10 -8.97
CA LEU A 193 -1.88 1.53 -9.14
C LEU A 193 -1.23 2.07 -10.41
N ARG A 194 0.01 1.67 -10.74
CA ARG A 194 0.72 2.03 -11.98
C ARG A 194 -0.15 1.74 -13.20
N ARG A 195 -0.70 0.52 -13.27
CA ARG A 195 -1.49 0.01 -14.40
C ARG A 195 -2.90 0.59 -14.47
N THR A 196 -3.60 0.72 -13.33
CA THR A 196 -4.99 1.18 -13.32
C THR A 196 -5.12 2.70 -13.33
N GLY A 197 -4.11 3.41 -12.82
CA GLY A 197 -4.19 4.84 -12.60
C GLY A 197 -5.28 5.25 -11.58
N ASP A 198 -5.81 4.30 -10.80
CA ASP A 198 -6.98 4.52 -9.95
C ASP A 198 -6.80 5.72 -9.00
N PRO A 199 -7.59 6.79 -9.17
CA PRO A 199 -7.50 7.98 -8.32
C PRO A 199 -7.75 7.71 -6.84
N GLN A 200 -8.59 6.71 -6.49
CA GLN A 200 -8.83 6.34 -5.10
C GLN A 200 -7.60 5.70 -4.45
N MET A 201 -6.85 4.92 -5.22
CA MET A 201 -5.56 4.37 -4.79
C MET A 201 -4.51 5.48 -4.68
N MET A 202 -4.56 6.53 -5.51
CA MET A 202 -3.70 7.72 -5.36
C MET A 202 -3.99 8.51 -4.08
N PHE A 203 -5.26 8.71 -3.73
CA PHE A 203 -5.62 9.32 -2.44
C PHE A 203 -5.15 8.46 -1.26
N SER A 204 -5.23 7.13 -1.40
CA SER A 204 -4.71 6.19 -0.40
C SER A 204 -3.18 6.25 -0.29
N LEU A 205 -2.48 6.34 -1.42
CA LEU A 205 -1.04 6.54 -1.52
C LEU A 205 -0.63 7.81 -0.76
N TYR A 206 -1.34 8.91 -0.99
CA TYR A 206 -1.12 10.18 -0.28
C TYR A 206 -1.24 10.01 1.24
N GLY A 207 -2.27 9.29 1.71
CA GLY A 207 -2.44 8.99 3.14
C GLY A 207 -1.26 8.22 3.74
N GLY A 208 -0.61 7.35 2.96
CA GLY A 208 0.60 6.64 3.40
C GLY A 208 1.78 7.56 3.71
N PHE A 209 1.93 8.67 3.00
CA PHE A 209 2.98 9.66 3.31
C PHE A 209 2.77 10.37 4.65
N GLU A 210 1.56 10.31 5.22
CA GLU A 210 1.35 10.87 6.53
C GLU A 210 1.82 9.90 7.64
N HIS A 211 1.76 8.58 7.40
CA HIS A 211 2.03 7.56 8.41
C HIS A 211 3.52 7.27 8.61
N THR A 212 4.35 7.47 7.59
CA THR A 212 5.71 6.92 7.60
C THR A 212 6.78 8.00 7.54
N THR A 213 7.57 8.13 8.61
CA THR A 213 8.87 8.83 8.60
C THR A 213 9.99 7.97 7.98
N ILE A 214 9.74 6.66 7.77
CA ILE A 214 10.79 5.68 7.48
C ILE A 214 10.28 4.62 6.50
N VAL A 215 10.35 4.85 5.19
CA VAL A 215 10.37 3.71 4.24
C VAL A 215 11.45 3.93 3.20
N ALA A 216 12.31 2.91 3.05
CA ALA A 216 13.37 2.87 2.05
C ALA A 216 12.81 2.92 0.61
N TRP A 217 11.63 2.31 0.37
CA TRP A 217 10.95 2.28 -0.93
C TRP A 217 10.45 3.66 -1.37
N TRP A 218 9.94 4.48 -0.46
CA TRP A 218 9.59 5.88 -0.78
C TRP A 218 10.79 6.75 -1.09
N ARG A 219 12.03 6.29 -0.83
CA ARG A 219 13.23 6.97 -1.30
C ARG A 219 13.50 6.66 -2.76
N ASP A 220 12.86 5.66 -3.36
CA ASP A 220 12.98 5.38 -4.77
C ASP A 220 12.27 6.45 -5.61
N PRO A 221 13.01 7.39 -6.23
CA PRO A 221 12.39 8.38 -7.08
C PRO A 221 11.87 7.77 -8.38
N ALA A 222 12.43 6.64 -8.85
CA ALA A 222 11.99 5.98 -10.07
C ALA A 222 10.55 5.45 -9.92
N LEU A 223 10.27 4.74 -8.82
CA LEU A 223 8.91 4.30 -8.51
C LEU A 223 7.91 5.46 -8.45
N LEU A 224 8.25 6.58 -7.80
CA LEU A 224 7.35 7.75 -7.74
C LEU A 224 7.15 8.40 -9.10
N VAL A 225 8.20 8.49 -9.91
CA VAL A 225 8.11 8.96 -11.29
C VAL A 225 7.19 8.04 -12.11
N ASP A 226 7.35 6.74 -12.01
CA ASP A 226 6.52 5.77 -12.73
C ASP A 226 5.05 5.81 -12.25
N LEU A 227 4.81 5.95 -10.94
CA LEU A 227 3.48 6.14 -10.37
C LEU A 227 2.85 7.49 -10.72
N THR A 228 3.57 8.41 -11.34
CA THR A 228 3.05 9.74 -11.68
C THR A 228 3.09 10.03 -13.17
N ARG A 229 3.82 9.23 -13.95
CA ARG A 229 3.92 9.32 -15.40
C ARG A 229 2.54 9.17 -16.06
N GLY A 230 2.25 10.06 -17.00
CA GLY A 230 1.00 10.04 -17.78
C GLY A 230 -0.27 10.44 -17.02
N ARG A 231 -0.15 10.90 -15.76
CA ARG A 231 -1.32 11.23 -14.93
C ARG A 231 -1.63 12.72 -14.91
N PRO A 232 -2.90 13.11 -14.70
CA PRO A 232 -3.28 14.51 -14.58
C PRO A 232 -2.52 15.19 -13.43
N ARG A 233 -2.05 16.42 -13.68
CA ARG A 233 -1.24 17.14 -12.71
C ARG A 233 -1.91 17.31 -11.34
N PRO A 234 -3.22 17.64 -11.27
CA PRO A 234 -3.87 17.78 -9.98
C PRO A 234 -3.83 16.52 -9.12
N LEU A 235 -3.86 15.32 -9.73
CA LEU A 235 -3.83 14.06 -8.98
C LEU A 235 -2.46 13.78 -8.36
N VAL A 236 -1.40 14.18 -9.07
CA VAL A 236 0.00 13.86 -8.74
C VAL A 236 0.66 14.91 -7.85
N ALA A 237 0.33 16.19 -8.05
CA ALA A 237 1.01 17.32 -7.40
C ALA A 237 1.14 17.15 -5.88
N PRO A 238 0.10 16.72 -5.14
CA PRO A 238 0.22 16.62 -3.69
C PRO A 238 1.14 15.48 -3.22
N ILE A 239 1.18 14.39 -3.99
CA ILE A 239 2.06 13.24 -3.74
C ILE A 239 3.51 13.65 -3.93
N LEU A 240 3.83 14.36 -5.03
CA LEU A 240 5.18 14.87 -5.28
C LEU A 240 5.61 15.90 -4.23
N ARG A 241 4.73 16.87 -3.92
CA ARG A 241 4.99 17.87 -2.87
C ARG A 241 5.32 17.20 -1.54
N ARG A 242 4.47 16.27 -1.11
CA ARG A 242 4.67 15.58 0.16
C ARG A 242 5.94 14.73 0.15
N SER A 243 6.23 14.07 -0.97
CA SER A 243 7.47 13.32 -1.17
C SER A 243 8.71 14.20 -1.05
N LEU A 244 8.69 15.40 -1.65
CA LEU A 244 9.80 16.37 -1.56
C LEU A 244 10.01 16.86 -0.13
N ALA A 245 8.92 17.17 0.59
CA ALA A 245 8.98 17.66 1.97
C ALA A 245 9.66 16.63 2.91
N LEU A 246 9.30 15.35 2.78
CA LEU A 246 9.80 14.26 3.64
C LEU A 246 11.24 13.80 3.34
N ARG A 247 11.86 14.30 2.27
CA ARG A 247 13.17 13.84 1.79
C ARG A 247 14.30 14.76 2.27
N GLY A 248 15.45 14.17 2.61
CA GLY A 248 16.70 14.93 2.79
C GLY A 248 17.24 15.47 1.45
N PRO A 249 18.21 16.40 1.47
CA PRO A 249 18.68 17.14 0.28
C PRO A 249 19.02 16.26 -0.92
N ARG A 250 19.79 15.18 -0.70
CA ARG A 250 20.17 14.22 -1.75
C ARG A 250 18.97 13.51 -2.38
N SER A 251 18.00 13.09 -1.57
CA SER A 251 16.80 12.40 -2.05
C SER A 251 15.85 13.35 -2.79
N ARG A 252 15.85 14.65 -2.44
CA ARG A 252 15.14 15.69 -3.19
C ARG A 252 15.76 15.90 -4.57
N GLN A 253 17.08 16.07 -4.64
CA GLN A 253 17.80 16.22 -5.92
C GLN A 253 17.57 15.03 -6.86
N LEU A 254 17.62 13.80 -6.34
CA LEU A 254 17.35 12.61 -7.15
C LEU A 254 15.92 12.58 -7.69
N LEU A 255 14.94 13.03 -6.90
CA LEU A 255 13.55 13.14 -7.36
C LEU A 255 13.39 14.23 -8.42
N LEU A 256 14.01 15.40 -8.22
CA LEU A 256 14.02 16.47 -9.23
C LEU A 256 14.65 16.00 -10.54
N LYS A 257 15.80 15.32 -10.47
CA LYS A 257 16.48 14.75 -11.64
C LYS A 257 15.63 13.69 -12.33
N ALA A 258 14.91 12.87 -11.58
CA ALA A 258 14.00 11.88 -12.15
C ALA A 258 12.78 12.56 -12.82
N LEU A 259 12.28 13.67 -12.27
CA LEU A 259 11.23 14.48 -12.87
C LEU A 259 11.68 15.18 -14.16
N ASP A 260 12.97 15.55 -14.28
CA ASP A 260 13.54 16.14 -15.49
C ASP A 260 13.38 15.23 -16.72
N GLY A 261 13.48 13.92 -16.52
CA GLY A 261 13.32 12.92 -17.57
C GLY A 261 11.89 12.74 -18.10
N ILE A 262 10.88 13.35 -17.46
CA ILE A 262 9.46 13.25 -17.86
C ILE A 262 9.02 14.46 -18.72
N ALA A 263 9.96 15.34 -19.11
CA ALA A 263 9.76 16.60 -19.79
C ALA A 263 8.98 17.67 -18.98
N SER A 264 9.73 18.69 -18.56
CA SER A 264 9.51 20.14 -18.36
C SER A 264 8.60 20.76 -17.27
N PRO A 265 7.24 20.71 -17.24
CA PRO A 265 6.47 21.58 -16.33
C PRO A 265 6.54 21.18 -14.85
N TRP A 266 6.89 19.92 -14.55
CA TRP A 266 7.03 19.43 -13.18
C TRP A 266 8.27 19.96 -12.46
N ARG A 267 9.33 20.28 -13.21
CA ARG A 267 10.56 20.86 -12.64
C ARG A 267 10.29 22.27 -12.13
N GLY A 268 9.63 23.09 -12.95
CA GLY A 268 9.21 24.45 -12.55
C GLY A 268 8.33 24.41 -11.31
N PHE A 269 7.32 23.53 -11.30
CA PHE A 269 6.46 23.32 -10.13
C PHE A 269 7.24 22.83 -8.91
N GLY A 270 8.10 21.81 -9.05
CA GLY A 270 8.90 21.26 -7.95
C GLY A 270 9.89 22.27 -7.38
N LEU A 271 10.54 23.07 -8.21
CA LEU A 271 11.43 24.15 -7.80
C LEU A 271 10.67 25.29 -7.12
N GLN A 272 9.51 25.70 -7.64
CA GLN A 272 8.64 26.67 -6.97
C GLN A 272 8.16 26.16 -5.61
N MET A 273 7.79 24.88 -5.52
CA MET A 273 7.39 24.24 -4.26
C MET A 273 8.53 24.23 -3.23
N LEU A 274 9.77 23.97 -3.66
CA LEU A 274 10.96 24.03 -2.80
C LEU A 274 11.34 25.46 -2.41
N GLN A 275 11.23 26.42 -3.33
CA GLN A 275 11.47 27.84 -3.05
C GLN A 275 10.40 28.42 -2.12
N SER A 276 9.20 27.84 -2.11
CA SER A 276 8.15 28.14 -1.14
C SER A 276 8.40 27.54 0.26
N ASP A 277 9.66 27.26 0.62
CA ASP A 277 10.22 26.63 1.84
C ASP A 277 9.63 27.12 3.20
N GLY A 278 8.71 28.08 3.18
CA GLY A 278 7.79 28.41 4.28
C GLY A 278 6.52 27.55 4.37
N ALA A 279 6.24 26.59 3.48
CA ALA A 279 4.99 25.81 3.51
C ALA A 279 4.88 24.81 4.68
N ASP A 280 6.01 24.41 5.28
CA ASP A 280 6.05 23.63 6.53
C ASP A 280 6.13 24.50 7.79
N LYS A 281 6.38 25.82 7.67
CA LYS A 281 5.99 26.72 8.75
C LYS A 281 4.46 26.66 8.82
N PRO A 282 3.86 26.51 10.01
CA PRO A 282 2.41 26.51 10.11
C PRO A 282 1.93 27.84 9.55
N LEU A 283 1.38 27.82 8.33
CA LEU A 283 0.51 28.87 7.82
C LEU A 283 -0.62 28.95 8.85
N ARG A 284 -0.47 29.86 9.83
CA ARG A 284 -1.27 29.91 11.06
C ARG A 284 -2.73 30.29 10.78
N ALA A 285 -3.05 30.69 9.54
CA ALA A 285 -4.39 31.06 9.12
C ALA A 285 -4.81 30.29 7.85
N ALA A 286 -6.04 29.78 7.83
CA ALA A 286 -6.67 29.15 6.66
C ALA A 286 -6.67 30.05 5.41
N GLU A 287 -6.61 31.38 5.59
CA GLU A 287 -6.49 32.36 4.51
C GLU A 287 -5.14 32.33 3.79
N ALA A 288 -4.04 32.15 4.52
CA ALA A 288 -2.71 32.04 3.92
C ALA A 288 -2.60 30.77 3.08
N PHE A 289 -3.34 29.75 3.50
CA PHE A 289 -3.51 28.51 2.79
C PHE A 289 -4.37 28.65 1.51
N LEU A 290 -5.51 29.34 1.58
CA LEU A 290 -6.31 29.71 0.40
C LEU A 290 -5.50 30.54 -0.59
N GLY A 291 -4.69 31.47 -0.09
CA GLY A 291 -3.75 32.22 -0.91
C GLY A 291 -2.74 31.33 -1.63
N ALA A 292 -2.25 30.27 -0.97
CA ALA A 292 -1.35 29.29 -1.60
C ALA A 292 -2.06 28.48 -2.70
N CYS A 293 -3.31 28.04 -2.45
CA CYS A 293 -4.12 27.36 -3.46
C CYS A 293 -4.37 28.25 -4.68
N ARG A 294 -4.80 29.50 -4.46
CA ARG A 294 -5.03 30.48 -5.55
C ARG A 294 -3.76 30.79 -6.33
N ARG A 295 -2.60 30.87 -5.67
CA ARG A 295 -1.30 31.04 -6.36
C ARG A 295 -0.95 29.81 -7.21
N SER A 296 -1.18 28.61 -6.67
CA SER A 296 -0.98 27.35 -7.40
C SER A 296 -1.91 27.26 -8.62
N GLU A 297 -3.17 27.65 -8.46
CA GLU A 297 -4.17 27.70 -9.55
C GLU A 297 -3.80 28.71 -10.63
N LYS A 298 -3.33 29.91 -10.26
CA LYS A 298 -2.80 30.90 -11.23
C LYS A 298 -1.63 30.35 -12.06
N ASN A 299 -0.91 29.37 -11.52
CA ASN A 299 0.17 28.67 -12.20
C ASN A 299 -0.30 27.36 -12.88
N GLY A 300 -1.61 27.13 -12.99
CA GLY A 300 -2.21 25.97 -13.65
C GLY A 300 -2.10 24.66 -12.87
N VAL A 301 -1.94 24.72 -11.54
CA VAL A 301 -1.84 23.53 -10.68
C VAL A 301 -2.86 23.57 -9.55
N THR A 302 -3.80 22.64 -9.55
CA THR A 302 -4.70 22.40 -8.41
C THR A 302 -4.07 21.34 -7.49
N ASP A 303 -3.56 21.74 -6.33
CA ASP A 303 -3.05 20.82 -5.29
C ASP A 303 -4.16 20.51 -4.28
N TRP A 304 -4.90 19.42 -4.50
CA TRP A 304 -5.97 19.01 -3.57
C TRP A 304 -5.44 18.59 -2.19
N GLY A 305 -4.17 18.17 -2.08
CA GLY A 305 -3.63 17.73 -0.79
C GLY A 305 -3.29 18.90 0.11
N LEU A 306 -2.99 20.08 -0.45
CA LEU A 306 -3.08 21.33 0.28
C LEU A 306 -4.51 21.44 0.83
N GLY A 307 -5.54 21.38 -0.03
CA GLY A 307 -6.94 21.58 0.40
C GLY A 307 -7.35 20.67 1.55
N TYR A 308 -6.95 19.41 1.44
CA TYR A 308 -7.08 18.40 2.49
C TYR A 308 -6.35 18.78 3.80
N LEU A 309 -5.11 19.27 3.75
CA LEU A 309 -4.37 19.68 4.96
C LEU A 309 -5.06 20.86 5.67
N ALA A 310 -5.61 21.81 4.94
CA ALA A 310 -6.35 22.92 5.52
C ALA A 310 -7.70 22.48 6.10
N TRP A 311 -8.43 21.65 5.36
CA TRP A 311 -9.63 21.00 5.86
C TRP A 311 -9.36 20.32 7.20
N ARG A 312 -8.30 19.49 7.30
CA ARG A 312 -7.92 18.81 8.55
C ARG A 312 -7.67 19.78 9.70
N ARG A 313 -6.94 20.88 9.45
CA ARG A 313 -6.66 21.91 10.47
C ARG A 313 -7.94 22.56 10.97
N LEU A 314 -8.85 22.91 10.07
CA LEU A 314 -10.14 23.51 10.43
C LEU A 314 -11.01 22.53 11.22
N ILE A 315 -11.05 21.25 10.85
CA ILE A 315 -11.78 20.25 11.64
C ILE A 315 -11.19 20.10 13.04
N ARG A 316 -9.86 20.09 13.18
CA ARG A 316 -9.20 20.07 14.52
C ARG A 316 -9.55 21.30 15.35
N ALA A 317 -9.66 22.47 14.71
CA ALA A 317 -10.07 23.71 15.37
C ALA A 317 -11.59 23.76 15.68
N GLY A 318 -12.37 22.73 15.31
CA GLY A 318 -13.81 22.73 15.45
C GLY A 318 -14.56 23.57 14.40
N GLU A 319 -13.86 24.19 13.46
CA GLU A 319 -14.39 25.09 12.42
C GLU A 319 -14.97 24.31 11.21
N ARG A 320 -15.89 23.38 11.47
CA ARG A 320 -16.46 22.45 10.46
C ARG A 320 -17.14 23.16 9.29
N GLU A 321 -17.97 24.16 9.58
CA GLU A 321 -18.65 24.95 8.55
C GLU A 321 -17.66 25.70 7.67
N ARG A 322 -16.59 26.25 8.25
CA ARG A 322 -15.52 26.89 7.49
C ARG A 322 -14.77 25.87 6.65
N ALA A 323 -14.52 24.66 7.16
CA ALA A 323 -13.89 23.58 6.40
C ALA A 323 -14.74 23.15 5.19
N ALA A 324 -16.05 23.10 5.36
CA ALA A 324 -16.99 22.78 4.28
C ALA A 324 -17.05 23.87 3.21
N ARG A 325 -17.14 25.15 3.64
CA ARG A 325 -17.11 26.30 2.74
C ARG A 325 -15.79 26.39 1.98
N LEU A 326 -14.66 26.22 2.68
CA LEU A 326 -13.32 26.22 2.08
C LEU A 326 -13.23 25.34 0.83
N LEU A 327 -13.74 24.11 0.91
CA LEU A 327 -13.65 23.14 -0.18
C LEU A 327 -14.62 23.45 -1.33
N THR A 328 -15.71 24.16 -1.04
CA THR A 328 -16.65 24.67 -2.05
C THR A 328 -16.09 25.92 -2.74
N GLU A 329 -15.37 26.76 -1.99
CA GLU A 329 -14.72 27.99 -2.44
C GLU A 329 -13.36 27.78 -3.12
N MET A 330 -12.72 26.64 -2.88
CA MET A 330 -11.65 26.14 -3.74
C MET A 330 -12.28 25.88 -5.10
N ASN A 331 -12.36 26.96 -5.89
CA ASN A 331 -12.95 27.00 -7.21
C ASN A 331 -12.03 26.23 -8.16
N VAL A 332 -12.05 24.90 -8.02
CA VAL A 332 -11.35 23.98 -8.86
C VAL A 332 -11.97 24.13 -10.24
N PRO A 333 -11.32 24.83 -11.20
CA PRO A 333 -11.99 25.19 -12.43
C PRO A 333 -12.48 23.92 -13.11
N ALA A 334 -13.76 23.89 -13.46
CA ALA A 334 -14.38 22.71 -14.04
C ALA A 334 -13.65 22.21 -15.31
N THR A 335 -12.91 23.12 -15.95
CA THR A 335 -12.13 22.89 -17.17
C THR A 335 -10.73 22.31 -16.94
N THR A 336 -10.13 22.42 -15.74
CA THR A 336 -8.71 22.08 -15.54
C THR A 336 -8.43 20.95 -14.56
N SER A 337 -9.40 20.53 -13.75
CA SER A 337 -9.22 19.41 -12.82
C SER A 337 -9.98 18.16 -13.20
N PRO A 338 -9.36 16.97 -12.99
CA PRO A 338 -10.04 15.70 -13.16
C PRO A 338 -11.32 15.64 -12.31
N PRO A 339 -12.41 15.05 -12.82
CA PRO A 339 -13.65 14.86 -12.08
C PRO A 339 -13.42 14.22 -10.70
N GLU A 340 -12.48 13.30 -10.59
CA GLU A 340 -12.21 12.55 -9.37
C GLU A 340 -11.62 13.42 -8.26
N VAL A 341 -10.85 14.45 -8.61
CA VAL A 341 -10.34 15.43 -7.65
C VAL A 341 -11.48 16.31 -7.13
N ARG A 342 -12.41 16.72 -8.02
CA ARG A 342 -13.58 17.49 -7.60
C ARG A 342 -14.48 16.68 -6.68
N THR A 343 -14.86 15.47 -7.10
CA THR A 343 -15.66 14.56 -6.28
C THR A 343 -15.01 14.29 -4.93
N PHE A 344 -13.68 14.17 -4.88
CA PHE A 344 -12.95 14.01 -3.62
C PHE A 344 -13.07 15.24 -2.71
N LEU A 345 -12.90 16.46 -3.24
CA LEU A 345 -13.01 17.69 -2.46
C LEU A 345 -14.44 17.98 -2.01
N GLU A 346 -15.43 17.79 -2.89
CA GLU A 346 -16.86 17.88 -2.57
C GLU A 346 -17.22 16.92 -1.43
N ARG A 347 -16.76 15.67 -1.54
CA ARG A 347 -16.93 14.65 -0.50
C ARG A 347 -16.35 15.10 0.84
N LEU A 348 -15.16 15.67 0.87
CA LEU A 348 -14.58 16.20 2.11
C LEU A 348 -15.42 17.36 2.70
N GLY A 349 -16.06 18.16 1.84
CA GLY A 349 -17.00 19.20 2.25
C GLY A 349 -18.25 18.62 2.91
N HIS A 350 -18.84 17.58 2.30
CA HIS A 350 -19.96 16.84 2.90
C HIS A 350 -19.55 16.18 4.23
N LEU A 351 -18.34 15.61 4.26
CA LEU A 351 -17.80 14.97 5.45
C LEU A 351 -17.69 15.97 6.60
N ALA A 352 -17.13 17.17 6.35
CA ALA A 352 -17.04 18.23 7.36
C ALA A 352 -18.40 18.55 7.99
N ARG A 353 -19.43 18.70 7.17
CA ARG A 353 -20.81 18.98 7.62
C ARG A 353 -21.37 17.83 8.44
N SER A 354 -21.19 16.58 7.99
CA SER A 354 -21.70 15.40 8.69
C SER A 354 -21.02 15.11 10.03
N MET A 355 -19.85 15.69 10.31
CA MET A 355 -19.10 15.45 11.56
C MET A 355 -19.62 16.28 12.75
N THR A 356 -20.77 16.96 12.61
CA THR A 356 -21.49 17.62 13.71
C THR A 356 -22.13 16.61 14.65
N ASP A 357 -22.67 15.54 14.08
CA ASP A 357 -23.34 14.48 14.80
C ASP A 357 -22.37 13.38 15.21
N ALA A 358 -22.74 12.62 16.25
CA ALA A 358 -21.95 11.47 16.65
C ALA A 358 -22.07 10.38 15.57
N ALA A 359 -20.93 9.85 15.13
CA ALA A 359 -20.93 8.71 14.22
C ALA A 359 -21.48 7.48 14.95
N ARG A 360 -22.44 6.80 14.31
CA ARG A 360 -22.98 5.52 14.76
C ARG A 360 -22.35 4.43 13.90
N VAL A 361 -21.47 3.65 14.52
CA VAL A 361 -20.56 2.75 13.81
C VAL A 361 -20.88 1.30 14.14
N THR A 362 -20.98 0.46 13.12
CA THR A 362 -20.96 -1.00 13.26
C THR A 362 -19.67 -1.54 12.69
N LEU A 363 -18.99 -2.39 13.45
CA LEU A 363 -17.80 -3.11 13.00
C LEU A 363 -18.14 -4.59 12.82
N THR A 364 -17.71 -5.17 11.70
CA THR A 364 -17.81 -6.61 11.46
C THR A 364 -16.51 -7.14 10.87
N PHE A 365 -16.02 -8.29 11.33
CA PHE A 365 -14.94 -8.99 10.64
C PHE A 365 -15.48 -9.62 9.35
N SER A 366 -15.17 -9.03 8.20
CA SER A 366 -15.38 -9.68 6.89
C SER A 366 -14.45 -10.87 6.71
N HIS A 367 -13.25 -10.79 7.29
CA HIS A 367 -12.27 -11.87 7.34
C HIS A 367 -11.43 -11.75 8.60
N ALA A 368 -11.15 -12.90 9.22
CA ALA A 368 -10.12 -13.01 10.24
C ALA A 368 -9.51 -14.40 10.14
N ASP A 369 -8.18 -14.46 10.04
CA ASP A 369 -7.49 -15.75 10.06
C ASP A 369 -7.83 -16.49 11.36
N HIS A 370 -8.31 -17.73 11.23
CA HIS A 370 -8.75 -18.55 12.35
C HIS A 370 -7.58 -19.10 13.18
N VAL A 371 -6.40 -19.18 12.56
CA VAL A 371 -5.16 -19.68 13.14
C VAL A 371 -4.09 -18.60 13.06
N ILE A 372 -3.55 -18.23 14.22
CA ILE A 372 -2.45 -17.28 14.33
C ILE A 372 -1.17 -18.04 14.66
N ASN A 373 -0.33 -18.23 13.65
CA ASN A 373 1.00 -18.79 13.84
C ASN A 373 1.95 -17.69 14.34
N PRO A 374 2.58 -17.84 15.53
CA PRO A 374 3.55 -16.89 16.05
C PRO A 374 4.66 -16.60 15.05
N GLY A 375 5.06 -15.34 14.93
CA GLY A 375 6.07 -14.92 13.97
C GLY A 375 5.61 -14.90 12.51
N LYS A 376 4.41 -15.41 12.19
CA LYS A 376 3.80 -15.25 10.87
C LYS A 376 2.92 -14.02 10.79
N ARG A 377 2.68 -13.58 9.56
CA ARG A 377 1.78 -12.47 9.26
C ARG A 377 0.35 -12.95 9.23
N VAL A 378 -0.51 -12.15 9.84
CA VAL A 378 -1.94 -12.38 9.92
C VAL A 378 -2.66 -11.23 9.25
N VAL A 379 -3.73 -11.54 8.53
CA VAL A 379 -4.56 -10.55 7.84
C VAL A 379 -5.94 -10.51 8.47
N PHE A 380 -6.36 -9.30 8.84
CA PHE A 380 -7.72 -9.02 9.29
C PHE A 380 -8.38 -8.06 8.30
N ILE A 381 -9.61 -8.37 7.89
CA ILE A 381 -10.44 -7.46 7.10
C ILE A 381 -11.63 -7.08 7.99
N VAL A 382 -11.66 -5.81 8.36
CA VAL A 382 -12.76 -5.25 9.16
C VAL A 382 -13.58 -4.34 8.26
N ARG A 383 -14.88 -4.63 8.17
CA ARG A 383 -15.87 -3.74 7.58
C ARG A 383 -16.35 -2.76 8.65
N ILE A 384 -16.36 -1.50 8.27
CA ILE A 384 -16.84 -0.37 9.07
C ILE A 384 -18.08 0.15 8.34
N THR A 385 -19.23 0.14 8.99
CA THR A 385 -20.49 0.64 8.44
C THR A 385 -20.98 1.80 9.29
N LEU A 386 -21.36 2.90 8.65
CA LEU A 386 -22.00 4.04 9.30
C LEU A 386 -23.50 4.01 9.07
N ASP A 387 -24.27 4.19 10.15
CA ASP A 387 -25.70 4.42 10.06
C ASP A 387 -26.01 5.69 9.26
N ALA A 388 -27.08 5.67 8.47
CA ALA A 388 -27.47 6.83 7.66
C ALA A 388 -27.92 8.03 8.51
N GLY A 389 -28.40 7.80 9.74
CA GLY A 389 -28.81 8.84 10.68
C GLY A 389 -27.70 9.28 11.65
N GLY A 390 -26.47 8.80 11.49
CA GLY A 390 -25.32 9.20 12.29
C GLY A 390 -24.43 10.24 11.60
N GLY A 391 -23.38 10.68 12.30
CA GLY A 391 -22.33 11.52 11.73
C GLY A 391 -21.28 10.76 10.91
N GLY A 392 -20.52 11.48 10.09
CA GLY A 392 -19.42 10.93 9.29
C GLY A 392 -18.12 10.72 10.08
N LEU A 393 -17.18 9.97 9.49
CA LEU A 393 -15.85 9.73 10.06
C LEU A 393 -14.72 10.31 9.19
N GLY A 394 -13.88 11.14 9.83
CA GLY A 394 -12.68 11.72 9.22
C GLY A 394 -11.68 10.67 8.74
N GLY A 395 -11.00 10.95 7.62
CA GLY A 395 -10.01 10.07 7.00
C GLY A 395 -8.55 10.47 7.23
N GLY A 396 -7.60 9.54 7.11
CA GLY A 396 -6.16 9.80 7.17
C GLY A 396 -5.51 9.60 8.55
N THR A 397 -4.27 10.06 8.72
CA THR A 397 -3.53 9.97 10.00
C THR A 397 -4.07 10.91 11.05
N GLY A 398 -3.88 10.63 12.34
CA GLY A 398 -3.97 11.63 13.42
C GLY A 398 -5.32 12.35 13.51
N GLU A 399 -5.43 13.35 14.39
CA GLU A 399 -6.70 14.06 14.53
C GLU A 399 -7.12 14.76 13.22
N PRO A 400 -8.42 14.88 12.95
CA PRO A 400 -9.58 14.35 13.69
C PRO A 400 -9.93 12.90 13.30
N SER A 401 -9.02 12.15 12.69
CA SER A 401 -9.34 10.87 12.05
C SER A 401 -9.23 9.72 13.05
N PRO A 402 -10.25 8.86 13.18
CA PRO A 402 -10.16 7.67 14.01
C PRO A 402 -9.11 6.72 13.43
N ALA A 403 -8.55 5.89 14.31
CA ALA A 403 -7.78 4.72 13.93
C ALA A 403 -8.54 3.47 14.37
N LEU A 404 -8.50 2.45 13.52
CA LEU A 404 -8.96 1.12 13.82
C LEU A 404 -7.80 0.34 14.43
N PHE A 405 -7.97 -0.11 15.66
CA PHE A 405 -7.01 -0.90 16.41
C PHE A 405 -7.46 -2.36 16.41
N VAL A 406 -6.53 -3.29 16.20
CA VAL A 406 -6.78 -4.72 16.36
C VAL A 406 -5.89 -5.22 17.50
N ASN A 407 -6.52 -5.85 18.47
CA ASN A 407 -5.86 -6.39 19.65
C ASN A 407 -6.17 -7.88 19.83
N ALA A 408 -5.22 -8.62 20.37
CA ALA A 408 -5.45 -9.95 20.91
C ALA A 408 -5.66 -9.85 22.42
N VAL A 409 -6.76 -10.41 22.90
CA VAL A 409 -7.13 -10.44 24.32
C VAL A 409 -7.11 -11.88 24.82
N ARG A 410 -6.39 -12.14 25.91
CA ARG A 410 -6.36 -13.44 26.59
C ARG A 410 -6.16 -13.22 28.08
N ASP A 411 -6.96 -13.89 28.91
CA ASP A 411 -6.90 -13.82 30.37
C ASP A 411 -6.92 -12.36 30.90
N GLY A 412 -7.76 -11.52 30.30
CA GLY A 412 -7.84 -10.08 30.60
C GLY A 412 -6.66 -9.24 30.11
N LYS A 413 -5.58 -9.85 29.61
CA LYS A 413 -4.43 -9.14 29.04
C LYS A 413 -4.71 -8.74 27.61
N ASN A 414 -4.53 -7.45 27.33
CA ASN A 414 -4.74 -6.86 26.02
C ASN A 414 -3.40 -6.60 25.32
N ARG A 415 -3.19 -7.18 24.14
CA ARG A 415 -1.99 -6.96 23.32
C ARG A 415 -2.37 -6.38 21.96
N MET A 416 -1.89 -5.17 21.67
CA MET A 416 -2.09 -4.55 20.36
C MET A 416 -1.32 -5.32 19.28
N LEU A 417 -2.05 -5.77 18.26
CA LEU A 417 -1.47 -6.42 17.08
C LEU A 417 -1.14 -5.38 16.00
N GLY A 418 -1.99 -4.38 15.84
CA GLY A 418 -1.76 -3.29 14.90
C GLY A 418 -2.83 -2.23 14.92
N ALA A 419 -2.58 -1.17 14.16
CA ALA A 419 -3.50 -0.07 13.96
C ALA A 419 -3.47 0.39 12.51
N VAL A 420 -4.63 0.81 12.01
CA VAL A 420 -4.80 1.34 10.65
C VAL A 420 -5.68 2.58 10.71
N SER A 421 -5.34 3.58 9.91
CA SER A 421 -6.14 4.77 9.71
C SER A 421 -7.16 4.52 8.62
N LEU A 422 -8.27 5.23 8.77
CA LEU A 422 -9.32 5.25 7.77
C LEU A 422 -8.81 5.87 6.45
N PRO A 423 -9.42 5.52 5.30
CA PRO A 423 -9.08 6.13 4.02
C PRO A 423 -9.12 7.65 4.09
N VAL A 424 -8.21 8.35 3.40
CA VAL A 424 -8.12 9.84 3.40
C VAL A 424 -9.46 10.52 3.11
N ARG A 425 -10.27 9.90 2.25
CA ARG A 425 -11.61 10.37 1.87
C ARG A 425 -12.69 10.28 2.97
N GLY A 426 -12.36 9.69 4.13
CA GLY A 426 -13.30 9.41 5.21
C GLY A 426 -14.44 8.46 4.82
N ILE A 427 -15.44 8.37 5.71
CA ILE A 427 -16.65 7.56 5.53
C ILE A 427 -17.85 8.47 5.81
N LEU A 428 -18.78 8.59 4.86
CA LEU A 428 -20.01 9.37 5.05
C LEU A 428 -21.10 8.51 5.72
N PRO A 429 -22.12 9.14 6.32
CA PRO A 429 -23.30 8.42 6.82
C PRO A 429 -23.93 7.51 5.77
N GLY A 430 -24.34 6.30 6.16
CA GLY A 430 -24.92 5.29 5.26
C GLY A 430 -23.89 4.51 4.43
N GLU A 431 -22.60 4.86 4.48
CA GLU A 431 -21.58 4.14 3.75
C GLU A 431 -20.94 3.02 4.57
N SER A 432 -20.33 2.08 3.86
CA SER A 432 -19.41 1.11 4.45
C SER A 432 -18.04 1.15 3.77
N CYS A 433 -17.01 0.78 4.51
CA CYS A 433 -15.68 0.56 3.96
C CYS A 433 -15.03 -0.66 4.58
N GLU A 434 -14.27 -1.40 3.78
CA GLU A 434 -13.43 -2.48 4.28
C GLU A 434 -12.00 -2.01 4.41
N VAL A 435 -11.40 -2.30 5.56
CA VAL A 435 -10.01 -1.98 5.84
C VAL A 435 -9.26 -3.27 6.12
N MET A 436 -8.22 -3.51 5.34
CA MET A 436 -7.30 -4.62 5.55
C MET A 436 -6.16 -4.18 6.47
N LEU A 437 -5.97 -4.91 7.57
CA LEU A 437 -4.79 -4.88 8.41
C LEU A 437 -3.94 -6.13 8.15
N ALA A 438 -2.71 -5.92 7.69
CA ALA A 438 -1.67 -6.93 7.75
C ALA A 438 -0.79 -6.65 8.97
N VAL A 439 -0.83 -7.55 9.96
CA VAL A 439 -0.06 -7.42 11.20
C VAL A 439 0.90 -8.57 11.33
N ASN A 440 2.08 -8.30 11.87
CA ASN A 440 2.93 -9.38 12.35
C ASN A 440 2.27 -9.89 13.63
N ALA A 441 1.87 -11.16 13.67
CA ALA A 441 1.54 -11.76 14.94
C ALA A 441 2.84 -11.81 15.73
N PRO A 442 2.96 -11.05 16.83
CA PRO A 442 4.15 -11.14 17.66
C PRO A 442 4.20 -12.55 18.28
N ASP A 443 5.20 -12.83 19.12
CA ASP A 443 5.30 -14.08 19.88
C ASP A 443 4.11 -14.21 20.85
N LEU A 444 2.95 -14.55 20.30
CA LEU A 444 1.76 -14.98 21.01
C LEU A 444 2.04 -16.39 21.48
N VAL A 445 1.70 -16.67 22.73
CA VAL A 445 1.82 -18.00 23.28
C VAL A 445 0.68 -18.83 22.71
N ALA A 446 0.92 -20.11 22.39
CA ALA A 446 -0.14 -20.99 21.93
C ALA A 446 -1.35 -20.97 22.88
N GLY A 447 -2.55 -20.98 22.31
CA GLY A 447 -3.82 -20.92 23.03
C GLY A 447 -4.88 -20.07 22.36
N GLU A 448 -6.04 -19.97 22.99
CA GLU A 448 -7.18 -19.21 22.47
C GLU A 448 -7.04 -17.71 22.77
N TYR A 449 -7.37 -16.89 21.78
CA TYR A 449 -7.42 -15.44 21.90
C TYR A 449 -8.75 -14.91 21.41
N GLU A 450 -9.24 -13.87 22.06
CA GLU A 450 -10.29 -13.01 21.52
C GLU A 450 -9.63 -11.88 20.73
N ILE A 451 -9.79 -11.88 19.41
CA ILE A 451 -9.36 -10.76 18.58
C ILE A 451 -10.42 -9.69 18.63
N ARG A 452 -10.05 -8.52 19.15
CA ARG A 452 -10.92 -7.36 19.29
C ARG A 452 -10.47 -6.27 18.33
N ALA A 453 -11.35 -5.92 17.39
CA ALA A 453 -11.21 -4.71 16.61
C ALA A 453 -11.94 -3.57 17.31
N THR A 454 -11.33 -2.39 17.43
CA THR A 454 -11.91 -1.23 18.09
C THR A 454 -11.61 0.02 17.28
N LEU A 455 -12.64 0.82 17.00
CA LEU A 455 -12.45 2.14 16.39
C LEU A 455 -12.30 3.18 17.51
N SER A 456 -11.19 3.91 17.51
CA SER A 456 -10.93 4.93 18.54
C SER A 456 -10.36 6.20 17.92
N GLN A 457 -10.79 7.34 18.45
CA GLN A 457 -10.30 8.66 18.09
C GLN A 457 -9.67 9.29 19.34
N LYS A 458 -8.35 9.44 19.35
CA LYS A 458 -7.69 10.19 20.43
C LYS A 458 -8.09 11.67 20.32
N HIS A 459 -8.58 12.25 21.43
CA HIS A 459 -8.87 13.68 21.63
C HIS A 459 -9.95 14.33 20.75
N ALA A 460 -10.98 13.59 20.33
CA ALA A 460 -12.13 14.21 19.67
C ALA A 460 -12.93 15.11 20.64
N PRO A 461 -13.38 16.31 20.25
CA PRO A 461 -14.25 17.14 21.08
C PRO A 461 -15.64 16.52 21.35
N ARG A 462 -16.00 15.48 20.61
CA ARG A 462 -17.06 14.52 20.93
C ARG A 462 -16.54 13.11 20.63
N PRO A 463 -16.60 12.15 21.56
CA PRO A 463 -16.18 10.77 21.29
C PRO A 463 -16.98 10.22 20.10
N VAL A 464 -16.38 9.33 19.31
CA VAL A 464 -17.15 8.39 18.48
C VAL A 464 -18.19 7.78 19.42
N GLY A 465 -19.48 7.93 19.11
CA GLY A 465 -20.56 7.55 20.02
C GLY A 465 -20.44 6.07 20.35
N GLU A 466 -20.05 5.77 21.59
CA GLU A 466 -19.55 4.47 22.05
C GLU A 466 -18.40 3.91 21.20
N SER A 467 -17.31 3.48 21.86
CA SER A 467 -16.22 2.78 21.16
C SER A 467 -16.77 1.49 20.54
N ALA A 468 -17.06 1.51 19.24
CA ALA A 468 -17.51 0.34 18.53
C ALA A 468 -16.41 -0.72 18.57
N SER A 469 -16.79 -1.93 18.97
CA SER A 469 -15.87 -3.07 18.99
C SER A 469 -16.56 -4.32 18.47
N VAL A 470 -15.76 -5.18 17.85
CA VAL A 470 -16.20 -6.50 17.40
C VAL A 470 -15.14 -7.51 17.80
N THR A 471 -15.58 -8.70 18.23
CA THR A 471 -14.69 -9.74 18.70
C THR A 471 -14.86 -11.03 17.92
N ARG A 472 -13.77 -11.79 17.77
CA ARG A 472 -13.75 -13.11 17.14
C ARG A 472 -12.75 -14.00 17.84
N ARG A 473 -13.13 -15.24 18.14
CA ARG A 473 -12.21 -16.22 18.72
C ARG A 473 -11.29 -16.77 17.65
N VAL A 474 -10.01 -16.90 17.99
CA VAL A 474 -8.97 -17.49 17.15
C VAL A 474 -8.06 -18.37 18.01
N VAL A 475 -7.40 -19.33 17.37
CA VAL A 475 -6.44 -20.21 18.04
C VAL A 475 -5.03 -19.83 17.58
N SER A 476 -4.11 -19.66 18.52
CA SER A 476 -2.69 -19.61 18.19
C SER A 476 -2.07 -21.00 18.35
N SER A 477 -1.52 -21.54 17.27
CA SER A 477 -0.78 -22.81 17.23
C SER A 477 0.72 -22.54 17.09
N ARG A 478 1.56 -23.33 17.76
CA ARG A 478 3.01 -23.29 17.57
C ARG A 478 3.44 -23.92 16.26
#